data_AF-A0A177CC25-F1
#
_entry.id   AF-A0A177CC25-F1
#
_cell.length_a   1.000
_cell.length_b   1.000
_cell.length_c   1.000
_cell.angle_alpha   90.00
_cell.angle_beta   90.00
_cell.angle_gamma   90.00
#
_symmetry.space_group_name_H-M   'P 1'
#
loop_
_entity.id
_entity.type
_entity.pdbx_description
1 polymer ?
#
loop_
_entity_poly.entity_id
_entity_poly.type
_entity_poly.pdbx_seq_one_letter_code
_entity_poly.pdbx_strand_id
1 'polypeptide(L)'
;MANANGDPSVGTTAFTVYPFSRGSIHITGPSLDDPADFDTGFFGGGKGHLDVTKHGVAYNKHCEMIRRMRSDRGYTASHPPFASDPPAACVDLTEALPADVQDIVSNDDAVLEKWIRDHMGRAMHSLNV
;
A
#
# COMPACT_ATOMS: atom_id res chain seq x y z
N MET A 1 7.59 -4.87 12.84
CA MET A 1 7.15 -6.13 12.22
C MET A 1 8.41 -6.95 11.99
N ALA A 2 8.94 -7.64 13.01
CA ALA A 2 10.18 -8.39 12.84
C ALA A 2 10.08 -9.36 11.65
N ASN A 3 11.15 -9.49 10.86
CA ASN A 3 11.17 -10.45 9.76
C ASN A 3 11.07 -11.89 10.33
N ALA A 4 10.95 -12.91 9.47
CA ALA A 4 10.83 -14.31 9.91
C ALA A 4 11.96 -14.79 10.87
N ASN A 5 13.07 -14.06 10.91
CA ASN A 5 14.25 -14.37 11.72
C ASN A 5 14.39 -13.49 12.98
N GLY A 6 13.47 -12.55 13.23
CA GLY A 6 13.50 -11.67 14.38
C GLY A 6 14.35 -10.40 14.21
N ASP A 7 14.91 -10.16 13.01
CA ASP A 7 15.71 -8.96 12.73
C ASP A 7 14.84 -7.69 12.71
N PRO A 8 15.42 -6.52 13.04
CA PRO A 8 14.72 -5.26 12.98
C PRO A 8 14.22 -4.97 11.55
N SER A 9 12.98 -4.50 11.47
CA SER A 9 12.27 -4.16 10.23
C SER A 9 11.91 -2.68 10.20
N VAL A 10 11.88 -2.07 9.02
CA VAL A 10 11.23 -0.78 8.80
C VAL A 10 9.97 -0.99 7.96
N GLY A 11 8.87 -0.35 8.37
CA GLY A 11 7.63 -0.33 7.61
C GLY A 11 7.36 1.08 7.08
N THR A 12 6.84 1.18 5.86
CA THR A 12 6.32 2.44 5.33
C THR A 12 4.80 2.38 5.31
N THR A 13 4.18 3.55 5.51
CA THR A 13 2.72 3.69 5.49
C THR A 13 2.37 4.92 4.67
N ALA A 14 1.33 4.81 3.85
CA ALA A 14 0.74 5.91 3.11
C ALA A 14 -0.77 5.86 3.24
N PHE A 15 -1.39 7.04 3.23
CA PHE A 15 -2.82 7.19 3.09
C PHE A 15 -3.10 8.37 2.17
N THR A 16 -4.21 8.33 1.44
CA THR A 16 -4.63 9.45 0.61
C THR A 16 -5.30 10.51 1.48
N VAL A 17 -4.77 11.73 1.50
CA VAL A 17 -5.28 12.84 2.33
C VAL A 17 -6.65 13.34 1.82
N TYR A 18 -6.86 13.30 0.51
CA TYR A 18 -8.10 13.71 -0.15
C TYR A 18 -8.53 12.64 -1.17
N PRO A 19 -9.16 11.55 -0.72
CA PRO A 19 -9.68 10.53 -1.64
C PRO A 19 -10.85 11.11 -2.43
N PHE A 20 -11.00 10.70 -3.69
CA PHE A 20 -12.20 10.97 -4.48
C PHE A 20 -13.34 10.03 -4.13
N SER A 21 -12.98 8.81 -3.75
CA SER A 21 -13.87 7.75 -3.29
C SER A 21 -14.72 8.20 -2.09
N ARG A 22 -15.98 7.76 -2.03
CA ARG A 22 -16.94 8.09 -0.96
C ARG A 22 -17.71 6.84 -0.58
N GLY A 23 -17.88 6.64 0.73
CA GLY A 23 -18.70 5.57 1.30
C GLY A 23 -19.95 6.11 1.98
N SER A 24 -20.68 5.24 2.66
CA SER A 24 -21.89 5.60 3.41
C SER A 24 -22.13 4.67 4.59
N ILE A 25 -22.89 5.16 5.56
CA ILE A 25 -23.40 4.35 6.67
C ILE A 25 -24.86 4.73 6.95
N HIS A 26 -25.74 3.73 7.03
CA HIS A 26 -27.15 3.94 7.32
C HIS A 26 -27.68 2.90 8.32
N ILE A 27 -28.65 3.30 9.14
CA ILE A 27 -29.41 2.38 9.98
C ILE A 27 -30.32 1.51 9.10
N THR A 28 -30.50 0.25 9.48
CA THR A 28 -31.37 -0.70 8.74
C THR A 28 -32.68 -0.99 9.47
N GLY A 29 -32.76 -0.64 10.75
CA GLY A 29 -33.95 -0.85 11.58
C GLY A 29 -33.92 -0.01 12.87
N PRO A 30 -34.96 -0.15 13.72
CA PRO A 30 -35.14 0.66 14.92
C PRO A 30 -34.37 0.14 16.16
N SER A 31 -33.81 -1.08 16.13
CA SER A 31 -33.08 -1.66 17.25
C SER A 31 -31.63 -1.18 17.29
N LEU A 32 -31.05 -1.11 18.49
CA LEU A 32 -29.62 -0.79 18.66
C LEU A 32 -28.70 -1.91 18.14
N ASP A 33 -29.22 -3.14 18.06
CA ASP A 33 -28.48 -4.32 17.60
C ASP A 33 -28.65 -4.57 16.10
N ASP A 34 -29.46 -3.76 15.40
CA ASP A 34 -29.64 -3.90 13.96
C ASP A 34 -28.32 -3.56 13.25
N PRO A 35 -27.83 -4.41 12.32
CA PRO A 35 -26.58 -4.16 11.64
C PRO A 35 -26.67 -2.89 10.79
N ALA A 36 -25.64 -2.06 10.81
CA ALA A 36 -25.57 -0.91 9.92
C ALA A 36 -25.29 -1.37 8.48
N ASP A 37 -25.97 -0.74 7.52
CA ASP A 37 -25.57 -0.81 6.11
C ASP A 37 -24.34 0.08 5.95
N PHE A 38 -23.17 -0.55 5.77
CA PHE A 38 -21.88 0.13 5.75
C PHE A 38 -21.13 -0.15 4.46
N ASP A 39 -20.89 0.91 3.70
CA ASP A 39 -20.01 0.91 2.53
C ASP A 39 -18.78 1.78 2.82
N THR A 40 -17.60 1.18 2.74
CA THR A 40 -16.32 1.90 2.86
C THR A 40 -16.10 2.87 1.70
N GLY A 41 -16.68 2.59 0.54
CA GLY A 41 -16.47 3.32 -0.70
C GLY A 41 -15.06 3.20 -1.27
N PHE A 42 -14.16 2.39 -0.69
CA PHE A 42 -12.76 2.33 -1.10
C PHE A 42 -12.62 2.05 -2.60
N PHE A 43 -11.90 2.94 -3.28
CA PHE A 43 -11.65 2.89 -4.73
C PHE A 43 -12.94 2.82 -5.59
N GLY A 44 -14.08 3.19 -5.02
CA GLY A 44 -15.39 3.20 -5.68
C GLY A 44 -15.69 4.51 -6.42
N GLY A 45 -16.80 4.51 -7.15
CA GLY A 45 -17.28 5.66 -7.93
C GLY A 45 -16.43 5.98 -9.17
N GLY A 46 -16.87 6.99 -9.95
CA GLY A 46 -16.27 7.30 -11.26
C GLY A 46 -14.80 7.74 -11.22
N LYS A 47 -14.29 8.18 -10.06
CA LYS A 47 -12.91 8.65 -9.86
C LYS A 47 -12.09 7.77 -8.90
N GLY A 48 -12.63 6.61 -8.47
CA GLY A 48 -11.94 5.73 -7.54
C GLY A 48 -10.61 5.16 -8.06
N HIS A 49 -10.48 4.99 -9.38
CA HIS A 49 -9.22 4.59 -10.01
C HIS A 49 -8.07 5.60 -9.75
N LEU A 50 -8.36 6.89 -9.64
CA LEU A 50 -7.34 7.91 -9.33
C LEU A 50 -6.78 7.72 -7.92
N ASP A 51 -7.60 7.24 -6.98
CA ASP A 51 -7.12 6.95 -5.63
C ASP A 51 -6.21 5.72 -5.63
N VAL A 52 -6.47 4.72 -6.46
CA VAL A 52 -5.54 3.58 -6.66
C VAL A 52 -4.21 4.07 -7.24
N THR A 53 -4.25 4.92 -8.27
CA THR A 53 -3.04 5.49 -8.89
C THR A 53 -2.18 6.23 -7.87
N LYS A 54 -2.79 7.01 -6.97
CA LYS A 54 -2.05 7.71 -5.89
C LYS A 54 -1.29 6.73 -4.99
N HIS A 55 -1.91 5.60 -4.63
CA HIS A 55 -1.24 4.58 -3.82
C HIS A 55 -0.11 3.89 -4.61
N GLY A 56 -0.27 3.67 -5.92
CA GLY A 56 0.80 3.14 -6.78
C GLY A 56 2.04 4.05 -6.82
N VAL A 57 1.83 5.36 -6.99
CA VAL A 57 2.91 6.35 -6.93
C VAL A 57 3.60 6.34 -5.55
N ALA A 58 2.81 6.29 -4.47
CA ALA A 58 3.34 6.23 -3.12
C ALA A 58 4.18 4.96 -2.88
N TYR A 59 3.71 3.80 -3.33
CA TYR A 59 4.43 2.53 -3.24
C TYR A 59 5.81 2.64 -3.90
N ASN A 60 5.86 3.06 -5.17
CA ASN A 60 7.13 3.19 -5.89
C ASN A 60 8.07 4.18 -5.19
N LYS A 61 7.54 5.33 -4.74
CA LYS A 61 8.34 6.32 -4.01
C LYS A 61 8.90 5.78 -2.69
N HIS A 62 8.13 5.00 -1.95
CA HIS A 62 8.59 4.35 -0.73
C HIS A 62 9.71 3.36 -1.01
N CYS A 63 9.58 2.54 -2.05
CA CYS A 63 10.65 1.63 -2.45
C CYS A 63 11.94 2.41 -2.83
N GLU A 64 11.84 3.54 -3.55
CA GLU A 64 12.99 4.42 -3.86
C GLU A 64 13.67 5.00 -2.62
N MET A 65 12.89 5.34 -1.58
CA MET A 65 13.44 5.87 -0.33
C MET A 65 14.13 4.77 0.48
N ILE A 66 13.46 3.63 0.68
CA ILE A 66 14.00 2.52 1.49
C ILE A 66 15.29 1.98 0.88
N ARG A 67 15.36 1.77 -0.44
CA ARG A 67 16.55 1.21 -1.09
C ARG A 67 17.82 2.07 -1.01
N ARG A 68 17.66 3.35 -0.67
CA ARG A 68 18.77 4.30 -0.49
C ARG A 68 19.17 4.48 0.97
N MET A 69 18.51 3.76 1.89
CA MET A 69 18.90 3.73 3.29
C MET A 69 20.07 2.77 3.49
N ARG A 70 21.08 3.18 4.26
CA ARG A 70 22.22 2.31 4.63
C ARG A 70 21.81 1.04 5.38
N SER A 71 20.64 1.08 6.01
CA SER A 71 20.06 -0.04 6.76
C SER A 71 19.27 -1.00 5.89
N ASP A 72 19.07 -0.72 4.60
CA ASP A 72 18.31 -1.60 3.73
C ASP A 72 19.00 -2.95 3.58
N ARG A 73 18.22 -4.01 3.75
CA ARG A 73 18.64 -5.42 3.62
C ARG A 73 17.69 -6.21 2.73
N GLY A 74 16.86 -5.51 1.97
CA GLY A 74 15.84 -6.14 1.16
C GLY A 74 14.47 -6.10 1.81
N TYR A 75 13.55 -6.85 1.20
CA TYR A 75 12.11 -6.70 1.41
C TYR A 75 11.51 -7.93 2.09
N THR A 76 10.46 -7.73 2.87
CA THR A 76 9.76 -8.82 3.57
C THR A 76 8.62 -9.38 2.72
N ALA A 77 7.96 -10.45 3.18
CA ALA A 77 6.93 -11.18 2.44
C ALA A 77 5.63 -10.40 2.12
N SER A 78 5.53 -9.11 2.47
CA SER A 78 4.31 -8.29 2.34
C SER A 78 4.31 -7.39 1.09
N HIS A 79 4.98 -7.78 0.01
CA HIS A 79 5.07 -7.01 -1.23
C HIS A 79 4.15 -7.56 -2.34
N PRO A 80 3.81 -6.76 -3.37
CA PRO A 80 3.10 -7.25 -4.54
C PRO A 80 3.85 -8.42 -5.20
N PRO A 81 3.13 -9.49 -5.60
CA PRO A 81 3.73 -10.72 -6.14
C PRO A 81 4.08 -10.54 -7.62
N PHE A 82 5.06 -9.68 -7.91
CA PHE A 82 5.53 -9.43 -9.27
C PHE A 82 6.16 -10.69 -9.88
N ALA A 83 5.90 -10.93 -11.18
CA ALA A 83 6.19 -12.20 -11.85
C ALA A 83 7.67 -12.43 -12.23
N SER A 84 8.53 -11.43 -12.12
CA SER A 84 9.95 -11.58 -12.48
C SER A 84 10.77 -12.08 -11.31
N ASP A 85 11.55 -13.12 -11.52
CA ASP A 85 12.69 -13.52 -10.70
C ASP A 85 13.64 -12.32 -10.50
N PRO A 86 13.87 -11.93 -9.25
CA PRO A 86 13.11 -10.91 -8.53
C PRO A 86 13.08 -9.55 -9.25
N PRO A 87 11.98 -8.77 -9.17
CA PRO A 87 12.03 -7.36 -9.56
C PRO A 87 13.11 -6.69 -8.71
N ALA A 88 13.82 -5.69 -9.24
CA ALA A 88 14.89 -4.97 -8.52
C ALA A 88 14.46 -4.42 -7.13
N ALA A 89 13.15 -4.43 -6.83
CA ALA A 89 12.53 -4.03 -5.58
C ALA A 89 12.29 -5.16 -4.56
N CYS A 90 12.63 -6.43 -4.79
CA CYS A 90 12.33 -7.52 -3.84
C CYS A 90 13.46 -8.56 -3.77
N VAL A 91 14.70 -8.08 -3.65
CA VAL A 91 15.88 -8.91 -3.41
C VAL A 91 16.28 -8.84 -1.95
N ASP A 92 16.66 -9.97 -1.36
CA ASP A 92 17.38 -9.98 -0.09
C ASP A 92 18.80 -9.47 -0.34
N LEU A 93 19.24 -8.53 0.51
CA LEU A 93 20.55 -7.88 0.37
C LEU A 93 21.41 -8.16 1.61
N THR A 94 22.65 -8.58 1.38
CA THR A 94 23.64 -8.70 2.45
C THR A 94 24.25 -7.34 2.84
N GLU A 95 24.26 -6.40 1.90
CA GLU A 95 24.81 -5.05 2.05
C GLU A 95 23.90 -3.99 1.43
N ALA A 96 24.11 -2.73 1.81
CA ALA A 96 23.33 -1.63 1.25
C ALA A 96 23.67 -1.40 -0.23
N LEU A 97 22.68 -0.94 -1.01
CA LEU A 97 22.89 -0.55 -2.40
C LEU A 97 23.85 0.65 -2.52
N PRO A 98 24.58 0.76 -3.65
CA PRO A 98 25.47 1.89 -3.88
C PRO A 98 24.70 3.21 -3.97
N ALA A 99 25.39 4.32 -3.69
CA ALA A 99 24.76 5.65 -3.60
C ALA A 99 24.15 6.14 -4.93
N ASP A 100 24.65 5.64 -6.05
CA ASP A 100 24.23 5.93 -7.43
C ASP A 100 23.27 4.88 -8.00
N VAL A 101 22.60 4.11 -7.12
CA VAL A 101 21.55 3.16 -7.53
C VAL A 101 20.50 3.85 -8.39
N GLN A 102 20.21 3.22 -9.53
CA GLN A 102 19.25 3.71 -10.51
C GLN A 102 17.82 3.49 -10.02
N ASP A 103 16.91 4.34 -10.49
CA ASP A 103 15.49 4.23 -10.19
C ASP A 103 14.89 2.97 -10.81
N ILE A 104 13.84 2.44 -10.18
CA ILE A 104 13.06 1.34 -10.74
C ILE A 104 12.24 1.86 -11.91
N VAL A 105 12.53 1.33 -13.09
CA VAL A 105 12.01 1.85 -14.36
C VAL A 105 10.56 1.42 -14.62
N SER A 106 10.11 0.29 -14.07
CA SER A 106 8.68 -0.10 -14.09
C SER A 106 8.41 -1.32 -13.23
N ASN A 107 7.26 -1.33 -12.55
CA ASN A 107 6.63 -2.53 -11.99
C ASN A 107 5.45 -2.95 -12.87
N ASP A 108 4.97 -4.19 -12.75
CA ASP A 108 3.70 -4.58 -13.38
C ASP A 108 2.54 -3.85 -12.69
N ASP A 109 2.00 -2.83 -13.36
CA ASP A 109 0.93 -1.98 -12.82
C ASP A 109 -0.34 -2.77 -12.49
N ALA A 110 -0.64 -3.86 -13.20
CA ALA A 110 -1.82 -4.67 -12.94
C ALA A 110 -1.66 -5.49 -11.65
N VAL A 111 -0.46 -6.04 -11.43
CA VAL A 111 -0.12 -6.71 -10.16
C VAL A 111 -0.15 -5.73 -9.00
N LEU A 112 0.41 -4.54 -9.19
CA LEU A 112 0.44 -3.51 -8.15
C LEU A 112 -0.97 -3.01 -7.81
N GLU A 113 -1.80 -2.71 -8.81
CA GLU A 113 -3.19 -2.30 -8.61
C GLU A 113 -3.99 -3.38 -7.86
N LYS A 114 -3.87 -4.64 -8.29
CA LYS A 114 -4.55 -5.75 -7.60
C LYS A 114 -4.10 -5.82 -6.14
N TRP A 115 -2.78 -5.76 -5.90
CA TRP A 115 -2.24 -5.82 -4.55
C TRP A 115 -2.75 -4.65 -3.68
N ILE A 116 -2.78 -3.42 -4.21
CA ILE A 116 -3.32 -2.24 -3.50
C ILE A 116 -4.79 -2.46 -3.11
N ARG A 117 -5.61 -2.98 -4.03
CA ARG A 117 -7.03 -3.25 -3.78
C ARG A 117 -7.23 -4.31 -2.70
N ASP A 118 -6.39 -5.34 -2.70
CA ASP A 118 -6.47 -6.45 -1.74
C ASP A 118 -5.95 -6.08 -0.33
N HIS A 119 -5.05 -5.10 -0.23
CA HIS A 119 -4.33 -4.77 1.02
C HIS A 119 -4.76 -3.43 1.65
N MET A 120 -5.81 -2.79 1.13
CA MET A 120 -6.23 -1.50 1.65
C MET A 120 -6.93 -1.61 3.01
N GLY A 121 -6.52 -0.75 3.95
CA GLY A 121 -7.09 -0.65 5.29
C GLY A 121 -7.52 0.77 5.68
N ARG A 122 -8.27 0.88 6.79
CA ARG A 122 -8.66 2.18 7.36
C ARG A 122 -7.50 2.81 8.12
N ALA A 123 -7.23 4.09 7.85
CA ALA A 123 -6.28 4.91 8.63
C ALA A 123 -6.89 5.49 9.93
N MET A 124 -8.15 5.17 10.24
CA MET A 124 -8.91 5.69 11.39
C MET A 124 -9.12 7.23 11.39
N HIS A 125 -9.20 7.84 10.20
CA HIS A 125 -9.53 9.25 9.99
C HIS A 125 -10.97 9.42 9.47
N SER A 126 -11.95 8.76 10.09
CA SER A 126 -13.35 8.84 9.65
C SER A 126 -13.91 10.25 9.87
N LEU A 127 -14.36 10.89 8.80
CA LEU A 127 -14.96 12.22 8.80
C LEU A 127 -15.89 12.37 7.59
N ASN A 128 -16.85 13.28 7.66
CA ASN A 128 -17.54 13.77 6.46
C ASN A 128 -16.89 15.10 6.01
N VAL A 129 -16.69 15.25 4.70
CA VAL A 129 -16.23 16.48 4.04
C VAL A 129 -17.08 16.73 2.82
#